data_AF-A0AA42Z1M9-F1
#
_entry.id   AF-A0AA42Z1M9-F1
#
_cell.length_a   1.000
_cell.length_b   1.000
_cell.length_c   1.000
_cell.angle_alpha   90.00
_cell.angle_beta   90.00
_cell.angle_gamma   90.00
#
_symmetry.space_group_name_H-M   'P 1'
#
loop_
_entity.id
_entity.type
_entity.pdbx_description
1 polymer ?
#
loop_
_entity_poly.entity_id
_entity_poly.type
_entity_poly.pdbx_seq_one_letter_code
_entity_poly.pdbx_strand_id
1 'polypeptide(L)'
;MSISRLLAVVAGISLVLLVNCHKAPILLSQAIVRNASSQPISNVQVQHEPTGGVGRVNRILPEAELDLGFVRQPMKAKWAIVSWKISTGETRQARVDLPRRTGATDGQTFSLIYTIDAGGSVSARLIPG
;
A
#
# COMPACT_ATOMS: atom_id res chain seq x y z
N MET A 1 -53.36 -44.64 31.92
CA MET A 1 -53.21 -44.29 30.49
C MET A 1 -53.58 -42.83 30.31
N SER A 2 -52.57 -41.94 30.29
CA SER A 2 -52.57 -40.64 29.59
C SER A 2 -51.29 -39.90 29.94
N ILE A 3 -50.35 -39.95 29.01
CA ILE A 3 -49.13 -39.14 28.90
C ILE A 3 -49.44 -38.11 27.84
N SER A 4 -49.27 -36.81 28.09
CA SER A 4 -48.85 -35.76 27.12
C SER A 4 -49.20 -34.36 27.65
N ARG A 5 -48.42 -33.29 27.49
CA ARG A 5 -47.07 -33.01 26.97
C ARG A 5 -46.75 -31.60 27.50
N LEU A 6 -45.72 -31.44 28.32
CA LEU A 6 -45.21 -30.12 28.71
C LEU A 6 -44.32 -29.60 27.58
N LEU A 7 -44.87 -28.65 26.81
CA LEU A 7 -44.10 -27.76 25.93
C LEU A 7 -43.42 -26.71 26.82
N ALA A 8 -42.11 -26.84 27.03
CA ALA A 8 -41.28 -25.75 27.54
C ALA A 8 -40.31 -25.33 26.43
N VAL A 9 -40.61 -24.16 25.89
CA VAL A 9 -39.92 -23.47 24.80
C VAL A 9 -38.48 -23.17 25.22
N VAL A 10 -37.51 -23.71 24.49
CA VAL A 10 -36.10 -23.35 24.62
C VAL A 10 -35.87 -22.07 23.80
N ALA A 11 -35.89 -20.91 24.46
CA ALA A 11 -35.34 -19.65 23.95
C ALA A 11 -33.96 -19.47 24.60
N GLY A 12 -32.87 -19.47 23.84
CA GLY A 12 -32.31 -18.26 23.21
C GLY A 12 -31.47 -17.53 24.26
N ILE A 13 -30.15 -17.36 24.14
CA ILE A 13 -29.46 -16.59 23.11
C ILE A 13 -27.98 -17.00 23.18
N SER A 14 -27.44 -17.60 22.12
CA SER A 14 -25.98 -17.70 21.96
C SER A 14 -25.48 -16.33 21.53
N LEU A 15 -24.93 -15.57 22.48
CA LEU A 15 -24.23 -14.32 22.20
C LEU A 15 -22.91 -14.65 21.48
N VAL A 16 -22.98 -14.80 20.15
CA VAL A 16 -21.80 -14.85 19.30
C VAL A 16 -21.20 -13.45 19.30
N LEU A 17 -20.27 -13.20 20.22
CA LEU A 17 -19.37 -12.05 20.14
C LEU A 17 -18.51 -12.25 18.89
N LEU A 18 -18.99 -11.71 17.77
CA LEU A 18 -18.17 -11.46 16.59
C LEU A 18 -17.09 -10.46 17.04
N VAL A 19 -15.94 -10.99 17.47
CA VAL A 19 -14.73 -10.21 17.61
C VAL A 19 -14.35 -9.78 16.20
N ASN A 20 -14.93 -8.67 15.77
CA ASN A 20 -14.69 -8.08 14.48
C ASN A 20 -13.29 -7.48 14.57
N CYS A 21 -12.29 -8.33 14.34
CA CYS A 21 -10.87 -8.00 14.38
C CYS A 21 -10.59 -7.00 13.24
N HIS A 22 -10.89 -5.74 13.50
CA HIS A 22 -10.62 -4.63 12.60
C HIS A 22 -9.10 -4.44 12.60
N LYS A 23 -8.47 -4.88 11.50
CA LYS A 23 -7.06 -4.59 11.27
C LYS A 23 -6.92 -3.08 11.09
N ALA A 24 -6.10 -2.46 11.92
CA ALA A 24 -5.80 -1.03 11.81
C ALA A 24 -5.28 -0.72 10.38
N PRO A 25 -5.79 0.32 9.73
CA PRO A 25 -5.36 0.69 8.40
C PRO A 25 -3.91 1.19 8.42
N ILE A 26 -3.15 0.89 7.37
CA ILE A 26 -1.84 1.50 7.17
C ILE A 26 -2.05 2.98 6.83
N LEU A 27 -1.52 3.89 7.65
CA LEU A 27 -1.53 5.31 7.36
C LEU A 27 -0.21 5.69 6.69
N LEU A 28 -0.27 6.24 5.49
CA LEU A 28 0.89 6.81 4.81
C LEU A 28 1.06 8.26 5.26
N SER A 29 2.29 8.65 5.60
CA SER A 29 2.67 10.06 5.79
C SER A 29 3.43 10.61 4.60
N GLN A 30 4.13 9.74 3.85
CA GLN A 30 4.94 10.12 2.70
C GLN A 30 5.06 8.98 1.69
N ALA A 31 5.36 9.34 0.44
CA ALA A 31 5.63 8.41 -0.64
C ALA A 31 6.90 8.86 -1.37
N ILE A 32 7.90 7.98 -1.42
CA ILE A 32 9.25 8.28 -1.92
C ILE A 32 9.54 7.36 -3.10
N VAL A 33 10.17 7.88 -4.15
CA VAL A 33 10.86 7.08 -5.16
C VAL A 33 12.36 7.18 -4.94
N ARG A 34 13.01 6.02 -4.88
CA ARG A 34 14.46 5.84 -4.95
C ARG A 34 14.88 5.37 -6.33
N ASN A 35 15.92 5.99 -6.86
CA ASN A 35 16.68 5.47 -7.99
C ASN A 35 17.91 4.71 -7.47
N ALA A 36 17.86 3.38 -7.45
CA ALA A 36 18.98 2.51 -7.07
C ALA A 36 19.75 1.99 -8.30
N SER A 37 19.67 2.72 -9.42
CA SER A 37 20.44 2.43 -10.62
C SER A 37 21.65 3.37 -10.72
N SER A 38 22.63 2.97 -11.54
CA SER A 38 23.82 3.78 -11.82
C SER A 38 23.59 4.94 -12.78
N GLN A 39 22.37 5.10 -13.32
CA GLN A 39 22.05 6.13 -14.31
C GLN A 39 20.97 7.08 -13.78
N PRO A 40 20.98 8.36 -14.19
CA PRO A 40 19.88 9.26 -13.90
C PRO A 40 18.61 8.79 -14.61
N ILE A 41 17.48 8.87 -13.92
CA ILE A 41 16.15 8.65 -14.50
C ILE A 41 15.34 9.95 -14.50
N SER A 42 14.41 10.07 -15.43
CA SER A 42 13.58 11.27 -15.59
C SER A 42 12.12 10.94 -15.83
N ASN A 43 11.26 11.96 -15.71
CA ASN A 43 9.81 11.86 -15.89
C ASN A 43 9.21 10.68 -15.14
N VAL A 44 9.58 10.55 -13.86
CA VAL A 44 9.11 9.45 -13.03
C VAL A 44 7.68 9.74 -12.62
N GLN A 45 6.79 8.79 -12.88
CA GLN A 45 5.40 8.83 -12.48
C GLN A 45 5.05 7.56 -11.72
N VAL A 46 4.37 7.72 -10.59
CA VAL A 46 3.76 6.62 -9.82
C VAL A 46 2.26 6.83 -9.83
N GLN A 47 1.53 5.89 -10.41
CA GLN A 47 0.06 5.89 -10.42
C GLN A 47 -0.45 4.78 -9.50
N HIS A 48 -1.25 5.16 -8.51
CA HIS A 48 -1.83 4.28 -7.50
C HIS A 48 -3.22 3.79 -7.90
N GLU A 49 -3.40 2.48 -7.87
CA GLU A 49 -4.65 1.84 -8.30
C GLU A 49 -5.31 1.06 -7.16
N PRO A 50 -6.65 1.09 -7.02
CA PRO A 50 -7.63 1.69 -7.93
C PRO A 50 -7.90 3.18 -7.67
N THR A 51 -7.10 3.84 -6.83
CA THR A 51 -7.38 5.20 -6.36
C THR A 51 -7.19 6.29 -7.43
N GLY A 52 -6.48 5.99 -8.52
CA GLY A 52 -6.09 6.95 -9.54
C GLY A 52 -5.10 8.03 -9.09
N GLY A 53 -4.61 7.99 -7.84
CA GLY A 53 -3.65 8.96 -7.31
C GLY A 53 -2.34 8.93 -8.11
N VAL A 54 -1.78 10.09 -8.42
CA VAL A 54 -0.56 10.19 -9.22
C VAL A 54 0.46 11.09 -8.52
N GLY A 55 1.66 10.54 -8.29
CA GLY A 55 2.85 11.26 -7.88
C GLY A 55 3.84 11.39 -9.03
N ARG A 56 4.52 12.53 -9.15
CA ARG A 56 5.48 12.79 -10.23
C ARG A 56 6.71 13.52 -9.75
N VAL A 57 7.86 13.12 -10.29
CA VAL A 57 9.13 13.84 -10.12
C VAL A 57 9.89 13.88 -11.45
N ASN A 58 10.52 15.02 -11.73
CA ASN A 58 11.11 15.28 -13.05
C ASN A 58 12.41 14.51 -13.28
N ARG A 59 13.27 14.41 -12.26
CA ARG A 59 14.59 13.78 -12.38
C ARG A 59 15.05 13.24 -11.04
N ILE A 60 15.63 12.05 -11.05
CA ILE A 60 16.24 11.42 -9.87
C ILE A 60 17.64 10.98 -10.25
N LEU A 61 18.65 11.48 -9.53
CA LEU A 61 20.04 11.10 -9.74
C LEU A 61 20.30 9.66 -9.27
N PRO A 62 21.39 9.02 -9.70
CA PRO A 62 21.82 7.73 -9.15
C PRO A 62 21.89 7.76 -7.62
N GLU A 63 21.40 6.71 -6.97
CA GLU A 63 21.33 6.53 -5.52
C GLU A 63 20.55 7.60 -4.74
N ALA A 64 19.79 8.46 -5.42
CA ALA A 64 19.00 9.51 -4.81
C ALA A 64 17.53 9.08 -4.57
N GLU A 65 16.88 9.79 -3.66
CA GLU A 65 15.48 9.63 -3.29
C GLU A 65 14.74 10.96 -3.44
N LEU A 66 13.51 10.93 -3.95
CA LEU A 66 12.62 12.10 -3.98
C LEU A 66 11.23 11.76 -3.49
N ASP A 67 10.64 12.70 -2.74
CA ASP A 67 9.25 12.65 -2.30
C ASP A 67 8.31 12.97 -3.47
N LEU A 68 7.21 12.22 -3.57
CA LEU A 68 6.19 12.33 -4.62
C LEU A 68 5.10 13.37 -4.31
N GLY A 69 5.12 13.97 -3.12
CA GLY A 69 4.10 14.86 -2.59
C GLY A 69 2.87 14.10 -2.14
N PHE A 70 2.72 13.86 -0.84
CA PHE A 70 1.55 13.18 -0.28
C PHE A 70 1.02 13.91 0.96
N VAL A 71 -0.31 13.95 1.11
CA VAL A 71 -0.96 14.29 2.39
C VAL A 71 -1.20 12.99 3.16
N ARG A 72 -1.05 13.04 4.49
CA ARG A 72 -1.28 11.88 5.36
C ARG A 72 -2.62 11.24 5.07
N GLN A 73 -2.64 9.96 4.73
CA GLN A 73 -3.86 9.26 4.36
C GLN A 73 -3.78 7.74 4.51
N PRO A 74 -4.91 7.04 4.69
CA PRO A 74 -4.93 5.58 4.62
C PRO A 74 -4.45 5.07 3.26
N MET A 75 -3.64 4.01 3.26
CA MET A 75 -3.23 3.32 2.03
C MET A 75 -4.41 2.54 1.45
N LYS A 76 -5.14 3.18 0.53
CA LYS A 76 -6.29 2.58 -0.17
C LYS A 76 -5.90 1.85 -1.47
N ALA A 77 -4.75 2.23 -2.04
CA ALA A 77 -4.22 1.61 -3.23
C ALA A 77 -3.77 0.17 -2.95
N LYS A 78 -3.97 -0.71 -3.93
CA LYS A 78 -3.60 -2.12 -3.88
C LYS A 78 -2.29 -2.39 -4.62
N TRP A 79 -2.03 -1.62 -5.67
CA TRP A 79 -0.86 -1.72 -6.53
C TRP A 79 -0.55 -0.35 -7.13
N ALA A 80 0.62 -0.21 -7.74
CA ALA A 80 1.01 0.97 -8.47
C ALA A 80 1.63 0.63 -9.82
N ILE A 81 1.48 1.55 -10.77
CA ILE A 81 2.26 1.60 -12.00
C ILE A 81 3.34 2.64 -11.82
N VAL A 82 4.59 2.23 -11.94
CA VAL A 82 5.74 3.14 -11.94
C VAL A 82 6.27 3.23 -13.36
N SER A 83 6.34 4.42 -13.92
CA SER A 83 6.97 4.67 -15.23
C SER A 83 8.07 5.71 -15.11
N TRP A 84 9.12 5.57 -15.91
CA TRP A 84 10.26 6.47 -15.93
C TRP A 84 10.95 6.43 -17.28
N LYS A 85 11.74 7.45 -17.60
CA LYS A 85 12.63 7.47 -18.75
C LYS A 85 14.07 7.23 -18.31
N ILE A 86 14.77 6.41 -19.07
CA ILE A 86 16.22 6.18 -18.92
C ILE A 86 17.01 7.14 -19.82
N SER A 87 18.34 7.16 -19.65
CA SER A 87 19.25 8.08 -20.34
C SER A 87 19.18 8.02 -21.87
N THR A 88 18.81 6.86 -22.44
CA THR A 88 18.63 6.65 -23.89
C THR A 88 17.34 7.28 -24.43
N GLY A 89 16.47 7.80 -23.56
CA GLY A 89 15.15 8.34 -23.91
C GLY A 89 14.02 7.31 -23.92
N GLU A 90 14.33 6.02 -23.79
CA GLU A 90 13.34 4.95 -23.69
C GLU A 90 12.50 5.11 -22.42
N THR A 91 11.18 4.88 -22.54
CA THR A 91 10.27 4.86 -21.40
C THR A 91 10.10 3.43 -20.91
N ARG A 92 10.39 3.21 -19.63
CA ARG A 92 10.19 1.96 -18.91
C ARG A 92 8.97 2.07 -18.01
N GLN A 93 8.36 0.93 -17.71
CA GLN A 93 7.22 0.84 -16.82
C GLN A 93 7.21 -0.50 -16.10
N ALA A 94 6.82 -0.48 -14.83
CA ALA A 94 6.65 -1.67 -14.02
C ALA A 94 5.39 -1.54 -13.15
N ARG A 95 4.67 -2.66 -13.01
CA ARG A 95 3.62 -2.81 -12.00
C ARG A 95 4.25 -3.34 -10.72
N VAL A 96 3.87 -2.77 -9.58
CA VAL A 96 4.29 -3.24 -8.26
C VAL A 96 3.08 -3.35 -7.33
N ASP A 97 2.92 -4.50 -6.69
CA ASP A 97 1.89 -4.68 -5.67
C ASP A 97 2.32 -3.99 -4.38
N LEU A 98 1.38 -3.29 -3.72
CA LEU A 98 1.72 -2.56 -2.50
C LEU A 98 1.77 -3.52 -1.30
N PRO A 99 2.80 -3.42 -0.47
CA PRO A 99 2.94 -4.29 0.70
C PRO A 99 1.76 -4.11 1.63
N ARG A 100 1.14 -5.22 2.03
CA ARG A 100 0.12 -5.20 3.09
C ARG A 100 0.79 -5.57 4.39
N ARG A 101 0.62 -4.74 5.41
CA ARG A 101 1.07 -5.06 6.77
C ARG A 101 -0.13 -5.51 7.59
N THR A 102 -0.03 -6.69 8.19
CA THR A 102 -0.90 -7.11 9.28
C THR A 102 -0.24 -6.73 10.59
N GLY A 103 -0.99 -6.12 11.51
CA GLY A 103 -0.45 -5.72 12.83
C GLY A 103 0.26 -4.37 12.85
N ALA A 104 -0.19 -3.40 12.04
CA ALA A 104 0.11 -2.01 12.33
C ALA A 104 -0.57 -1.61 13.64
N THR A 105 0.12 -0.86 14.49
CA THR A 105 -0.51 -0.23 15.67
C THR A 105 -1.43 0.88 15.19
N ASP A 106 -2.55 1.09 15.87
CA ASP A 106 -3.47 2.16 15.50
C ASP A 106 -2.77 3.52 15.53
N GLY A 107 -3.03 4.36 14.53
CA GLY A 107 -2.37 5.66 14.33
C GLY A 107 -0.92 5.61 13.81
N GLN A 108 -0.28 4.44 13.72
CA GLN A 108 1.10 4.33 13.21
C GLN A 108 1.19 4.77 11.74
N THR A 109 2.13 5.66 11.46
CA THR A 109 2.41 6.14 10.11
C THR A 109 3.55 5.41 9.45
N PHE A 110 3.50 5.35 8.13
CA PHE A 110 4.48 4.71 7.29
C PHE A 110 4.87 5.59 6.11
N SER A 111 6.11 5.41 5.71
CA SER A 111 6.68 5.90 4.46
C SER A 111 6.59 4.79 3.44
N LEU A 112 5.96 5.05 2.29
CA LEU A 112 5.94 4.11 1.19
C LEU A 112 7.11 4.41 0.24
N ILE A 113 8.05 3.48 0.14
CA ILE A 113 9.26 3.67 -0.68
C ILE A 113 9.18 2.74 -1.90
N TYR A 114 9.16 3.34 -3.07
CA TYR A 114 9.39 2.68 -4.35
C TYR A 114 10.88 2.68 -4.66
N THR A 115 11.46 1.54 -5.01
CA THR A 115 12.86 1.47 -5.45
C THR A 115 12.90 0.92 -6.87
N ILE A 116 13.43 1.72 -7.79
CA ILE A 116 13.75 1.33 -9.17
C ILE A 116 15.19 0.84 -9.16
N ASP A 117 15.41 -0.44 -9.46
CA ASP A 117 16.75 -1.04 -9.47
C ASP A 117 17.47 -0.88 -10.83
N ALA A 118 18.75 -1.26 -10.86
CA ALA A 118 19.57 -1.21 -12.07
C ALA A 118 19.09 -2.14 -13.19
N GLY A 119 18.34 -3.20 -12.88
CA GLY A 119 17.74 -4.12 -13.84
C GLY A 119 16.41 -3.62 -14.41
N GLY A 120 15.90 -2.49 -13.92
CA GLY A 120 14.60 -1.92 -14.31
C GLY A 120 13.40 -2.57 -13.63
N SER A 121 13.61 -3.35 -12.57
CA SER A 121 12.53 -3.83 -11.71
C SER A 121 12.20 -2.80 -10.65
N VAL A 122 10.98 -2.89 -10.12
CA VAL A 122 10.48 -1.98 -9.09
C VAL A 122 9.98 -2.76 -7.89
N SER A 123 10.42 -2.35 -6.70
CA SER A 123 9.93 -2.87 -5.42
C SER A 123 9.27 -1.78 -4.61
N ALA A 124 8.33 -2.16 -3.73
CA ALA A 124 7.65 -1.25 -2.82
C ALA A 124 7.75 -1.78 -1.39
N ARG A 125 8.12 -0.91 -0.43
CA ARG A 125 8.24 -1.25 0.99
C ARG A 125 7.66 -0.17 1.89
N LEU A 126 7.17 -0.58 3.06
CA LEU A 126 6.73 0.34 4.11
C LEU A 126 7.81 0.45 5.17
N ILE A 127 8.21 1.67 5.50
CA ILE A 127 9.10 1.97 6.62
C ILE A 127 8.30 2.74 7.67
N PRO A 128 8.29 2.33 8.96
CA PRO A 128 7.69 3.14 10.01
C PRO A 128 8.24 4.57 10.00
N GLY A 129 7.33 5.55 10.03
CA GLY A 129 7.68 6.97 10.15
C GLY A 129 7.84 7.40 11.59
#